data_AF-A0A8S7CQD3-F1
#
_entry.id   AF-A0A8S7CQD3-F1
#
_cell.length_a   1.000
_cell.length_b   1.000
_cell.length_c   1.000
_cell.angle_alpha   90.00
_cell.angle_beta   90.00
_cell.angle_gamma   90.00
#
_symmetry.space_group_name_H-M   'P 1'
#
loop_
_entity.id
_entity.type
_entity.pdbx_description
1 polymer ?
#
loop_
_entity_poly.entity_id
_entity_poly.type
_entity_poly.pdbx_seq_one_letter_code
_entity_poly.pdbx_strand_id
1 'polypeptide(L)' 'AFSTNADDKIILKHISVSSVSASPTVLEDTIAYIARKYNASFWKVTSMRIDNNSTATAVLYK' A
#
# COMPACT_ATOMS: atom_id res chain seq x y z
N ALA A 1 2.74 17.97 -25.21
CA ALA A 1 3.54 17.46 -24.08
C ALA A 1 2.56 16.97 -23.02
N PHE A 2 2.57 15.68 -22.69
CA PHE A 2 1.79 15.19 -21.56
C PHE A 2 2.56 15.59 -20.30
N SER A 3 2.07 16.61 -19.60
CA SER A 3 2.59 16.98 -18.29
C SER A 3 2.28 15.83 -17.34
N THR A 4 3.21 14.89 -17.23
CA THR A 4 3.24 13.95 -16.12
C THR A 4 3.61 14.76 -14.89
N ASN A 5 2.62 15.41 -14.30
CA ASN A 5 2.61 15.64 -12.86
C ASN A 5 2.44 14.27 -12.19
N ALA A 6 3.41 13.37 -12.41
CA ALA A 6 3.69 12.34 -11.44
C ALA A 6 4.33 13.11 -10.29
N ASP A 7 3.45 13.74 -9.51
CA ASP A 7 3.55 13.91 -8.08
C ASP A 7 4.97 13.55 -7.61
N ASP A 8 5.80 14.54 -7.26
CA ASP A 8 7.17 14.42 -6.70
C ASP A 8 7.26 13.54 -5.43
N LYS A 9 6.24 12.72 -5.17
CA LYS A 9 6.20 11.60 -4.25
C LYS A 9 7.29 10.59 -4.59
N ILE A 10 8.39 10.74 -3.85
CA ILE A 10 9.47 9.77 -3.76
C ILE A 10 8.88 8.45 -3.26
N ILE A 11 8.94 7.41 -4.09
CA ILE A 11 8.58 6.07 -3.67
C ILE A 11 9.57 5.61 -2.60
N LEU A 12 9.07 5.35 -1.40
CA LEU A 12 9.87 4.79 -0.31
C LEU A 12 10.02 3.29 -0.47
N LYS A 13 8.91 2.58 -0.69
CA LYS A 13 8.90 1.11 -0.69
C LYS A 13 7.66 0.53 -1.32
N HIS A 14 7.82 -0.61 -1.98
CA HIS A 14 6.71 -1.48 -2.33
C HIS A 14 6.53 -2.52 -1.22
N ILE A 15 5.32 -2.62 -0.69
CA ILE A 15 4.97 -3.57 0.35
C ILE A 15 3.89 -4.52 -0.17
N SER A 16 3.98 -5.77 0.25
CA SER A 16 2.95 -6.77 0.03
C SER A 16 2.59 -7.35 1.39
N VAL A 17 1.32 -7.29 1.73
CA VAL A 17 0.76 -7.89 2.94
C VAL A 17 -0.16 -9.02 2.52
N SER A 18 -0.09 -10.13 3.24
CA SER A 18 -0.93 -11.29 3.01
C SER A 18 -1.46 -11.75 4.35
N SER A 19 -2.72 -12.09 4.42
CA SER A 19 -3.32 -12.60 5.65
C SER A 19 -4.49 -13.53 5.33
N VAL A 20 -4.50 -14.67 6.02
CA VAL A 20 -5.49 -15.73 5.82
C VAL A 20 -6.83 -15.27 6.35
N SER A 21 -7.87 -15.34 5.51
CA SER A 21 -9.22 -14.88 5.84
C SER A 21 -9.31 -13.42 6.32
N ALA A 22 -8.35 -12.57 5.92
CA ALA A 22 -8.38 -11.17 6.33
C ALA A 22 -9.40 -10.37 5.50
N SER A 23 -10.17 -9.56 6.22
CA SER A 23 -11.04 -8.55 5.63
C SER A 23 -10.22 -7.44 4.98
N PRO A 24 -10.75 -6.74 3.95
CA PRO A 24 -10.10 -5.60 3.30
C PRO A 24 -9.57 -4.57 4.30
N THR A 25 -10.38 -4.26 5.32
CA THR A 25 -10.03 -3.30 6.39
C THR A 25 -8.78 -3.71 7.17
N VAL A 26 -8.59 -5.01 7.44
CA VAL A 26 -7.40 -5.51 8.15
C VAL A 26 -6.14 -5.32 7.30
N LEU A 27 -6.24 -5.53 5.98
CA LEU A 27 -5.14 -5.31 5.06
C LEU A 27 -4.79 -3.81 4.97
N GLU A 28 -5.79 -2.94 4.91
CA GLU A 28 -5.59 -1.49 4.92
C GLU A 28 -4.97 -0.99 6.23
N ASP A 29 -5.46 -1.46 7.38
CA ASP A 29 -4.86 -1.14 8.69
C ASP A 29 -3.40 -1.61 8.77
N THR A 30 -3.11 -2.80 8.24
CA THR A 30 -1.74 -3.33 8.18
C THR A 30 -0.85 -2.47 7.28
N ILE A 31 -1.36 -2.04 6.12
CA ILE A 31 -0.65 -1.14 5.20
C ILE A 31 -0.41 0.21 5.87
N ALA A 32 -1.40 0.78 6.55
CA ALA A 32 -1.28 2.05 7.26
C ALA A 32 -0.28 1.96 8.43
N TYR A 33 -0.30 0.87 9.18
CA TYR A 33 0.69 0.58 10.22
C TYR A 33 2.11 0.52 9.65
N ILE A 34 2.29 -0.20 8.54
CA ILE A 34 3.57 -0.30 7.85
C ILE A 34 4.01 1.07 7.31
N ALA A 35 3.10 1.84 6.71
CA ALA A 35 3.37 3.19 6.22
C ALA A 35 3.91 4.10 7.33
N ARG A 36 3.25 4.11 8.50
CA ARG A 36 3.73 4.84 9.69
C ARG A 36 5.10 4.37 10.16
N LYS A 37 5.34 3.05 10.17
CA LYS A 37 6.64 2.47 10.55
C LYS A 37 7.78 2.90 9.61
N TYR A 38 7.49 3.07 8.32
CA TYR A 38 8.45 3.57 7.33
C TYR A 38 8.46 5.09 7.20
N ASN A 39 7.74 5.81 8.08
CA ASN A 39 7.64 7.27 8.06
C ASN A 39 7.16 7.81 6.71
N ALA A 40 6.26 7.06 6.06
CA ALA A 40 5.64 7.41 4.79
C ALA A 40 4.52 8.42 5.01
N SER A 41 4.54 9.53 4.27
CA SER A 41 3.46 10.54 4.32
C SER A 41 2.22 10.10 3.55
N PHE A 42 2.39 9.22 2.57
CA PHE A 42 1.30 8.72 1.75
C PHE A 42 1.51 7.25 1.39
N TRP A 43 0.42 6.52 1.20
CA TRP A 43 0.44 5.15 0.70
C TRP A 43 -0.72 4.94 -0.27
N LYS A 44 -0.49 4.12 -1.28
CA LYS A 44 -1.50 3.78 -2.28
C LYS A 44 -1.53 2.27 -2.49
N VAL A 45 -2.68 1.66 -2.29
CA VAL A 45 -2.92 0.27 -2.68
C VAL A 45 -2.95 0.20 -4.20
N THR A 46 -2.10 -0.65 -4.78
CA THR A 46 -2.04 -0.86 -6.23
C THR A 46 -2.78 -2.11 -6.65
N SER A 47 -2.88 -3.09 -5.76
CA SER A 47 -3.65 -4.32 -6.00
C SER A 47 -4.11 -4.88 -4.67
N MET A 48 -5.33 -5.39 -4.64
CA MET A 48 -5.89 -6.10 -3.50
C MET A 48 -6.66 -7.30 -4.03
N ARG A 49 -6.36 -8.45 -3.47
CA ARG A 49 -7.01 -9.73 -3.74
C ARG A 49 -7.60 -10.22 -2.43
N ILE A 50 -8.90 -10.47 -2.41
CA ILE A 50 -9.58 -11.02 -1.26
C ILE A 50 -10.01 -12.43 -1.64
N ASP A 51 -9.33 -13.41 -1.05
CA ASP A 51 -9.58 -14.83 -1.24
C ASP A 51 -9.28 -15.56 0.08
N ASN A 52 -9.12 -16.89 0.08
CA ASN A 52 -8.74 -17.62 1.29
C ASN A 52 -7.41 -17.13 1.88
N ASN A 53 -6.51 -16.59 1.04
CA ASN A 53 -5.30 -15.91 1.44
C ASN A 53 -5.26 -14.49 0.87
N SER A 54 -6.12 -13.64 1.43
CA SER A 54 -6.21 -12.24 1.02
C SER A 54 -4.83 -11.56 1.01
N THR A 55 -4.52 -10.90 -0.09
CA THR A 55 -3.24 -10.24 -0.35
C THR A 55 -3.49 -8.81 -0.78
N ALA A 56 -2.72 -7.85 -0.25
CA ALA A 56 -2.75 -6.47 -0.70
C ALA A 56 -1.33 -5.96 -0.95
N THR A 57 -1.14 -5.32 -2.09
CA THR A 57 0.10 -4.66 -2.46
C THR A 57 -0.12 -3.16 -2.43
N ALA A 58 0.82 -2.46 -1.79
CA ALA A 58 0.79 -1.02 -1.69
C ALA A 58 2.17 -0.41 -1.94
N VAL A 59 2.16 0.81 -2.44
CA VAL A 59 3.34 1.65 -2.61
C VAL A 59 3.30 2.73 -1.54
N LEU A 60 4.39 2.83 -0.78
CA LEU A 60 4.62 3.87 0.21
C LEU A 60 5.38 5.01 -0.44
N TYR A 61 4.99 6.23 -0.12
CA TYR A 61 5.61 7.46 -0.61
C TYR A 61 6.04 8.33 0.56
N LYS A 62 7.11 9.08 0.34
CA LYS A 62 7.61 10.05 1.30
C LYS A 62 6.70 11.27 1.39
#